data_AF-A0A938A647-F1
#
_entry.id   AF-A0A938A647-F1
#
_cell.length_a   1.000
_cell.length_b   1.000
_cell.length_c   1.000
_cell.angle_alpha   90.00
_cell.angle_beta   90.00
_cell.angle_gamma   90.00
#
_symmetry.space_group_name_H-M   'P 1'
#
loop_
_entity.id
_entity.type
_entity.pdbx_description
1 polymer ?
#
loop_
_entity_poly.entity_id
_entity_poly.type
_entity_poly.pdbx_seq_one_letter_code
_entity_poly.pdbx_strand_id
1 'polypeptide(L)'
;MSASRAGRRLRGMWTALCFAVVGVIHLLPIAPVFAPDTLTRLYGVAPDDATQLLLLRHRALLLALVGALCVWAVWAPAIRPAALVAAGLNIAGFLAFYALYGAPSGPLRTIALADLVAIPPLAVAAWATLSRG
;
A
#
# COMPACT_ATOMS: atom_id res chain seq x y z
N MET A 1 -4.01 -17.69 -34.61
CA MET A 1 -4.67 -16.64 -33.79
C MET A 1 -4.93 -17.01 -32.32
N SER A 2 -4.74 -18.26 -31.87
CA SER A 2 -4.97 -18.68 -30.46
C SER A 2 -3.83 -18.26 -29.49
N ALA A 3 -2.57 -18.41 -29.89
CA ALA A 3 -1.40 -18.13 -29.03
C ALA A 3 -1.29 -16.66 -28.59
N SER A 4 -1.70 -15.71 -29.44
CA SER A 4 -1.64 -14.27 -29.11
C SER A 4 -2.72 -13.81 -28.12
N ARG A 5 -3.88 -14.50 -28.07
CA ARG A 5 -4.91 -14.27 -27.06
C ARG A 5 -4.52 -14.83 -25.70
N ALA A 6 -3.91 -16.02 -25.67
CA ALA A 6 -3.38 -16.63 -24.45
C ALA A 6 -2.29 -15.74 -23.82
N GLY A 7 -1.32 -15.27 -24.61
CA GLY A 7 -0.27 -14.37 -24.13
C GLY A 7 -0.79 -13.03 -23.59
N ARG A 8 -1.84 -12.45 -24.21
CA ARG A 8 -2.49 -11.23 -23.68
C ARG A 8 -3.24 -11.47 -22.37
N ARG A 9 -3.90 -12.63 -22.22
CA ARG A 9 -4.60 -13.02 -20.97
C ARG A 9 -3.62 -13.25 -19.83
N LEU A 10 -2.54 -13.99 -20.06
CA LEU A 10 -1.50 -14.26 -19.06
C LEU A 10 -0.87 -12.97 -18.55
N ARG A 11 -0.50 -12.05 -19.45
CA ARG A 11 0.00 -10.72 -19.07
C ARG A 11 -1.03 -9.92 -18.26
N GLY A 12 -2.32 -10.06 -18.56
CA GLY A 12 -3.40 -9.37 -17.84
C GLY A 12 -3.55 -9.87 -16.41
N MET A 13 -3.48 -11.20 -16.23
CA MET A 13 -3.51 -11.88 -14.93
C MET A 13 -2.29 -11.53 -14.07
N TRP A 14 -1.10 -11.48 -14.68
CA TRP A 14 0.12 -11.10 -13.96
C TRP A 14 0.05 -9.68 -13.39
N THR A 15 -0.41 -8.72 -14.19
CA THR A 15 -0.60 -7.35 -13.71
C THR A 15 -1.63 -7.29 -12.59
N ALA A 16 -2.73 -8.04 -12.70
CA ALA A 16 -3.74 -8.11 -11.66
C ALA A 16 -3.18 -8.71 -10.36
N LEU A 17 -2.34 -9.74 -10.44
CA LEU A 17 -1.66 -10.32 -9.27
C LEU A 17 -0.74 -9.32 -8.58
N CYS A 18 0.05 -8.54 -9.33
CA CYS A 18 0.90 -7.49 -8.74
C CYS A 18 0.07 -6.45 -7.98
N PHE A 19 -1.05 -5.99 -8.55
CA PHE A 19 -1.97 -5.07 -7.86
C PHE A 19 -2.61 -5.68 -6.62
N ALA A 20 -2.96 -6.97 -6.65
CA ALA A 20 -3.48 -7.68 -5.48
C ALA A 20 -2.43 -7.73 -4.35
N VAL A 21 -1.18 -8.05 -4.67
CA VAL A 21 -0.08 -8.08 -3.69
C VAL A 21 0.16 -6.70 -3.08
N VAL A 22 0.28 -5.66 -3.91
CA VAL A 22 0.45 -4.27 -3.43
C VAL A 22 -0.74 -3.86 -2.56
N GLY A 23 -1.96 -4.20 -2.97
CA GLY A 23 -3.18 -3.91 -2.21
C GLY A 23 -3.20 -4.58 -0.84
N VAL A 24 -2.83 -5.85 -0.75
CA VAL A 24 -2.75 -6.57 0.53
C VAL A 24 -1.68 -5.97 1.44
N ILE A 25 -0.50 -5.63 0.92
CA ILE A 25 0.56 -4.99 1.72
C ILE A 25 0.10 -3.65 2.28
N HIS A 26 -0.65 -2.85 1.51
CA HIS A 26 -1.21 -1.57 1.97
C HIS A 26 -2.38 -1.74 2.95
N LEU A 27 -3.08 -2.87 2.94
CA LEU A 27 -4.15 -3.19 3.88
C LEU A 27 -3.63 -3.76 5.21
N LEU A 28 -2.45 -4.39 5.24
CA LEU A 28 -1.81 -4.86 6.48
C LEU A 28 -1.74 -3.80 7.60
N PRO A 29 -1.30 -2.55 7.34
CA PRO A 29 -1.23 -1.51 8.35
C PRO A 29 -2.59 -0.94 8.78
N ILE A 30 -3.73 -1.54 8.40
CA ILE A 30 -5.06 -1.16 8.91
C ILE A 30 -5.31 -1.67 10.33
N ALA A 31 -4.56 -2.67 10.80
CA ALA A 31 -4.77 -3.29 12.11
C ALA A 31 -4.78 -2.28 13.30
N PRO A 32 -3.92 -1.24 13.33
CA PRO A 32 -3.96 -0.20 14.37
C PRO A 32 -5.21 0.70 14.35
N VAL A 33 -5.99 0.71 13.26
CA VAL A 33 -7.27 1.44 13.17
C VAL A 33 -8.32 0.82 14.08
N PHE A 34 -8.35 -0.52 14.14
CA PHE A 34 -9.43 -1.27 14.78
C PHE A 34 -9.09 -1.80 16.18
N ALA A 35 -7.81 -1.78 16.57
CA ALA A 35 -7.37 -2.29 17.88
C ALA A 35 -6.57 -1.26 18.71
N PRO A 36 -7.19 -0.14 19.14
CA PRO A 36 -6.56 0.78 20.08
C PRO A 36 -6.67 0.32 21.54
N ASP A 37 -7.74 -0.41 21.90
CA ASP A 37 -8.09 -0.67 23.30
C ASP A 37 -7.35 -1.85 23.95
N THR A 38 -6.66 -2.66 23.14
CA THR A 38 -5.75 -3.70 23.64
C THR A 38 -4.43 -3.10 24.14
N LEU A 39 -4.07 -1.88 23.74
CA LEU A 39 -2.84 -1.22 24.15
C LEU A 39 -2.95 -0.61 25.55
N THR A 40 -4.06 0.06 25.86
CA THR A 40 -4.29 0.68 27.18
C THR A 40 -4.53 -0.36 28.28
N ARG A 41 -5.20 -1.48 27.97
CA ARG A 41 -5.49 -2.55 28.95
C ARG A 41 -4.33 -3.48 29.26
N LEU A 42 -3.39 -3.70 28.34
CA LEU A 42 -2.25 -4.63 28.53
C LEU A 42 -0.91 -3.94 28.80
N TYR A 43 -0.69 -2.73 28.29
CA TYR A 43 0.64 -2.10 28.31
C TYR A 43 0.73 -0.84 29.16
N GLY A 44 -0.39 -0.27 29.63
CA GLY A 44 -0.37 0.88 30.54
C GLY A 44 0.24 2.16 29.96
N VAL A 45 0.49 2.22 28.65
CA VAL A 45 1.06 3.38 27.95
C VAL A 45 -0.02 3.98 27.07
N ALA A 46 -0.50 5.16 27.46
CA ALA A 46 -1.31 6.01 26.61
C ALA A 46 -0.44 6.52 25.44
N PRO A 47 -0.98 6.68 24.22
CA PRO A 47 -0.31 7.48 23.21
C PRO A 47 0.02 8.86 23.82
N ASP A 48 1.22 9.39 23.55
CA ASP A 48 1.77 10.61 24.17
C ASP A 48 0.80 11.82 24.10
N ASP A 49 -0.09 11.86 23.09
CA ASP A 49 -1.27 12.72 23.02
C ASP A 49 -2.33 12.14 22.05
N ALA A 50 -3.62 12.43 22.29
CA ALA A 50 -4.75 12.01 21.46
C ALA A 50 -4.60 12.47 19.99
N THR A 51 -3.92 13.59 19.77
CA THR A 51 -3.60 14.13 18.44
C THR A 51 -2.76 13.15 17.62
N GLN A 52 -1.72 12.56 18.20
CA GLN A 52 -0.84 11.63 17.48
C GLN A 52 -1.57 10.33 17.13
N LEU A 53 -2.40 9.82 18.05
CA LEU A 53 -3.22 8.63 17.80
C LEU A 53 -4.20 8.88 16.64
N LEU A 54 -4.85 10.04 16.61
CA LEU A 54 -5.75 10.42 15.53
C LEU A 54 -5.04 10.46 14.18
N LEU A 55 -3.85 11.07 14.11
CA LEU A 55 -3.04 11.17 12.89
C LEU A 55 -2.61 9.78 12.38
N LEU A 56 -2.20 8.88 13.28
CA LEU A 56 -1.83 7.50 12.91
C LEU A 56 -3.02 6.71 12.37
N ARG A 57 -4.22 6.86 12.97
CA ARG A 57 -5.45 6.21 12.47
C ARG A 57 -5.88 6.76 11.12
N HIS A 58 -5.86 8.09 10.95
CA HIS A 58 -6.19 8.72 9.69
C HIS A 58 -5.24 8.26 8.57
N ARG A 59 -3.95 8.15 8.89
CA ARG A 59 -2.96 7.62 7.96
C ARG A 59 -3.21 6.15 7.60
N ALA A 60 -3.56 5.32 8.56
CA ALA A 60 -3.90 3.93 8.29
C ALA A 60 -5.17 3.79 7.42
N LEU A 61 -6.13 4.72 7.52
CA LEU A 61 -7.26 4.80 6.59
C LEU A 61 -6.82 5.21 5.17
N LEU A 62 -5.87 6.14 5.02
CA LEU A 62 -5.32 6.50 3.70
C LEU A 62 -4.61 5.31 3.05
N LEU A 63 -3.84 4.54 3.85
CA LEU A 63 -3.22 3.29 3.40
C LEU A 63 -4.27 2.27 2.95
N ALA A 64 -5.35 2.12 3.72
CA ALA A 64 -6.47 1.25 3.37
C ALA A 64 -7.17 1.67 2.06
N LEU A 65 -7.34 2.98 1.84
CA LEU A 65 -7.90 3.51 0.59
C LEU A 65 -7.01 3.19 -0.61
N VAL A 66 -5.69 3.38 -0.49
CA VAL A 66 -4.73 3.01 -1.54
C VAL A 66 -4.77 1.49 -1.79
N GLY A 67 -4.84 0.70 -0.72
CA GLY A 67 -4.98 -0.75 -0.80
C GLY A 67 -6.24 -1.17 -1.55
N ALA A 68 -7.38 -0.55 -1.22
CA ALA A 68 -8.66 -0.78 -1.89
C ALA A 68 -8.62 -0.40 -3.38
N LEU A 69 -7.99 0.72 -3.74
CA LEU A 69 -7.78 1.11 -5.14
C LEU A 69 -6.93 0.10 -5.91
N CYS A 70 -5.86 -0.41 -5.29
CA CYS A 70 -5.03 -1.45 -5.89
C CYS A 70 -5.82 -2.76 -6.05
N VAL A 71 -6.61 -3.16 -5.06
CA VAL A 71 -7.49 -4.33 -5.14
C VAL A 71 -8.54 -4.13 -6.25
N TRP A 72 -9.16 -2.96 -6.38
CA TRP A 72 -10.10 -2.68 -7.46
C TRP A 72 -9.44 -2.77 -8.84
N ALA A 73 -8.19 -2.30 -8.97
CA ALA A 73 -7.42 -2.36 -10.22
C ALA A 73 -7.17 -3.80 -10.75
N VAL A 74 -7.40 -4.83 -9.92
CA VAL A 74 -7.46 -6.25 -10.30
C VAL A 74 -8.55 -6.48 -11.36
N TRP A 75 -9.77 -6.01 -11.10
CA TRP A 75 -10.94 -6.25 -11.96
C TRP A 75 -11.23 -5.10 -12.93
N ALA A 76 -10.73 -3.90 -12.65
CA ALA A 76 -10.96 -2.70 -13.47
C ALA A 76 -9.65 -2.16 -14.06
N PRO A 77 -9.24 -2.60 -15.28
CA PRO A 77 -8.00 -2.13 -15.90
C PRO A 77 -7.91 -0.62 -16.08
N ALA A 78 -9.05 0.07 -16.25
CA ALA A 78 -9.13 1.52 -16.38
C ALA A 78 -8.67 2.27 -15.12
N ILE A 79 -8.72 1.64 -13.94
CA ILE A 79 -8.33 2.26 -12.65
C ILE A 79 -6.83 2.09 -12.37
N ARG A 80 -6.13 1.21 -13.11
CA ARG A 80 -4.70 0.90 -12.90
C ARG A 80 -3.79 2.14 -12.90
N PRO A 81 -3.92 3.12 -13.82
CA PRO A 81 -3.10 4.32 -13.77
C PRO A 81 -3.31 5.13 -12.49
N ALA A 82 -4.56 5.31 -12.06
CA ALA A 82 -4.89 6.02 -10.83
C ALA A 82 -4.36 5.28 -9.58
N ALA A 83 -4.51 3.95 -9.54
CA ALA A 83 -3.98 3.13 -8.45
C ALA A 83 -2.44 3.18 -8.38
N LEU A 84 -1.75 3.22 -9.52
CA LEU A 84 -0.29 3.39 -9.57
C LEU A 84 0.15 4.74 -9.02
N VAL A 85 -0.51 5.83 -9.43
CA VAL A 85 -0.20 7.18 -8.94
C VAL A 85 -0.43 7.24 -7.43
N ALA A 86 -1.56 6.73 -6.95
CA ALA A 86 -1.89 6.72 -5.52
C ALA A 86 -0.86 5.91 -4.69
N ALA A 87 -0.55 4.69 -5.10
CA ALA A 87 0.43 3.84 -4.42
C ALA A 87 1.85 4.41 -4.50
N GLY A 88 2.25 4.92 -5.67
CA GLY A 88 3.56 5.53 -5.89
C GLY A 88 3.79 6.76 -5.03
N LEU A 89 2.82 7.69 -5.00
CA LEU A 89 2.90 8.89 -4.16
C LEU A 89 2.92 8.54 -2.67
N ASN A 90 2.12 7.56 -2.26
CA ASN A 90 2.07 7.12 -0.87
C ASN A 90 3.41 6.53 -0.40
N ILE A 91 3.95 5.54 -1.13
CA ILE A 91 5.23 4.90 -0.79
C ILE A 91 6.40 5.89 -0.88
N ALA A 92 6.53 6.60 -2.01
CA ALA A 92 7.65 7.51 -2.23
C ALA A 92 7.62 8.68 -1.24
N GLY A 93 6.44 9.27 -1.03
CA GLY A 93 6.25 10.36 -0.08
C GLY A 93 6.61 9.92 1.33
N PHE A 94 6.10 8.76 1.78
CA PHE A 94 6.42 8.30 3.12
C PHE A 94 7.91 7.95 3.30
N LEU A 95 8.52 7.21 2.39
CA LEU A 95 9.93 6.85 2.50
C LEU A 95 10.84 8.09 2.47
N ALA A 96 10.51 9.09 1.63
CA ALA A 96 11.23 10.36 1.61
C ALA A 96 11.16 11.07 2.96
N PHE A 97 9.95 11.25 3.52
CA PHE A 97 9.81 11.86 4.84
C PHE A 97 10.47 11.02 5.94
N TYR A 98 10.28 9.70 5.94
CA TYR A 98 10.88 8.81 6.92
C TYR A 98 12.42 8.93 6.94
N ALA A 99 13.05 9.04 5.77
CA ALA A 99 14.49 9.29 5.67
C ALA A 99 14.88 10.70 6.12
N LEU A 100 14.15 11.74 5.70
CA LEU A 100 14.41 13.14 6.07
C LEU A 100 14.32 13.39 7.59
N TYR A 101 13.43 12.68 8.28
CA TYR A 101 13.25 12.78 9.73
C TYR A 101 14.11 11.76 10.53
N GLY A 102 15.15 11.20 9.92
CA GLY A 102 16.14 10.38 10.64
C GLY A 102 15.72 8.94 10.94
N ALA A 103 14.74 8.40 10.21
CA ALA A 103 14.29 7.00 10.29
C ALA A 103 13.91 6.54 11.72
N PRO A 104 12.88 7.17 12.34
CA PRO A 104 12.49 6.88 13.72
C PRO A 104 12.11 5.41 13.93
N SER A 105 12.52 4.85 15.07
CA SER A 105 12.17 3.49 15.48
C SER A 105 10.68 3.37 15.89
N GLY A 106 10.19 2.13 16.01
CA GLY A 106 8.80 1.86 16.40
C GLY A 106 7.87 1.58 15.21
N PRO A 107 6.55 1.84 15.34
CA PRO A 107 5.54 1.45 14.35
C PRO A 107 5.80 2.00 12.93
N LEU A 108 6.40 3.18 12.83
CA LEU A 108 6.75 3.80 11.54
C LEU A 108 7.77 2.98 10.75
N ARG A 109 8.71 2.31 11.43
CA ARG A 109 9.70 1.44 10.79
C ARG A 109 9.05 0.22 10.14
N THR A 110 8.04 -0.37 10.78
CA THR A 110 7.28 -1.50 10.22
C THR A 110 6.58 -1.11 8.92
N ILE A 111 6.00 0.09 8.88
CA ILE A 111 5.37 0.62 7.66
C ILE A 111 6.42 0.86 6.58
N ALA A 112 7.59 1.40 6.93
CA ALA A 112 8.65 1.65 5.96
C ALA A 112 9.16 0.35 5.32
N LEU A 113 9.27 -0.72 6.11
CA LEU A 113 9.63 -2.05 5.60
C LEU A 113 8.53 -2.63 4.69
N ALA A 114 7.25 -2.47 5.06
CA ALA A 114 6.13 -2.92 4.22
C ALA A 114 6.13 -2.19 2.87
N ASP A 115 6.31 -0.87 2.88
CA ASP A 115 6.41 -0.06 1.66
C ASP A 115 7.59 -0.45 0.79
N LEU A 116 8.76 -0.74 1.39
CA LEU A 116 9.94 -1.22 0.68
C LEU A 116 9.68 -2.57 -0.03
N VAL A 117 8.95 -3.47 0.63
CA VAL A 117 8.53 -4.77 0.05
C VAL A 117 7.48 -4.58 -1.06
N ALA A 118 6.67 -3.51 -1.01
CA ALA A 118 5.69 -3.19 -2.04
C ALA A 118 6.31 -2.57 -3.32
N ILE A 119 7.54 -2.04 -3.27
CA ILE A 119 8.19 -1.41 -4.43
C ILE A 119 8.37 -2.37 -5.62
N PRO A 120 8.96 -3.58 -5.47
CA PRO A 120 9.14 -4.49 -6.61
C PRO A 120 7.83 -4.84 -7.35
N PRO A 121 6.73 -5.27 -6.69
CA PRO A 121 5.49 -5.57 -7.39
C PRO A 121 4.84 -4.31 -7.97
N LEU A 122 4.97 -3.15 -7.33
CA LEU A 122 4.49 -1.87 -7.88
C LEU A 122 5.23 -1.48 -9.16
N ALA A 123 6.56 -1.65 -9.19
CA ALA A 123 7.38 -1.37 -10.38
C ALA A 123 6.98 -2.27 -11.56
N VAL A 124 6.73 -3.56 -11.31
CA VAL A 124 6.23 -4.49 -12.34
C VAL A 124 4.83 -4.09 -12.81
N ALA A 125 3.94 -3.70 -11.90
CA ALA A 125 2.59 -3.23 -12.24
C ALA A 125 2.65 -1.93 -13.08
N ALA A 126 3.55 -1.01 -12.74
CA ALA A 126 3.79 0.22 -13.46
C ALA A 126 4.28 -0.06 -14.89
N TRP A 127 5.35 -0.85 -15.02
CA TRP A 127 5.89 -1.23 -16.31
C TRP A 127 4.84 -1.90 -17.20
N ALA A 128 4.10 -2.86 -16.65
CA ALA A 128 3.08 -3.60 -17.41
C ALA A 128 1.85 -2.76 -17.77
N THR A 129 1.59 -1.66 -17.07
CA THR A 129 0.47 -0.75 -17.36
C THR A 129 0.89 0.30 -18.39
N LEU A 130 2.10 0.85 -18.26
CA LEU A 130 2.64 1.87 -19.17
C LEU A 130 3.07 1.30 -20.53
N SER A 131 3.59 0.07 -20.57
CA SER A 131 3.95 -0.61 -21.84
C SER A 131 2.75 -1.06 -22.69
N ARG A 132 1.52 -0.83 -22.21
CA ARG A 132 0.27 -1.09 -22.94
C ARG A 132 -0.40 0.17 -23.48
N GLY A 133 0.08 1.35 -23.07
CA GLY A 133 -0.38 2.64 -23.57
C GLY A 133 0.26 3.01 -24.90
#